data_AF-A0A2V8QDU4-F1
#
_entry.id   AF-A0A2V8QDU4-F1
#
_cell.length_a   1.000
_cell.length_b   1.000
_cell.length_c   1.000
_cell.angle_alpha   90.00
_cell.angle_beta   90.00
_cell.angle_gamma   90.00
#
_symmetry.space_group_name_H-M   'P 1'
#
loop_
_entity.id
_entity.type
_entity.pdbx_description
1 polymer ?
#
loop_
_entity_poly.entity_id
_entity_poly.type
_entity_poly.pdbx_seq_one_letter_code
_entity_poly.pdbx_strand_id
1 'polypeptide(L)' 'MEVTKALAALQPLYGKSNIEILTTDGRRVRGTVHSLKTTQALTTPSVKMECADGEIVKIPFPTIAEIRDHNDA' A
#
# COMPACT_ATOMS: atom_id res chain seq x y z
N MET A 1 11.69 -12.53 -2.05
CA MET A 1 11.33 -12.41 -0.62
C MET A 1 10.77 -11.01 -0.25
N GLU A 2 10.50 -10.11 -1.20
CA GLU A 2 10.07 -8.73 -0.87
C GLU A 2 8.57 -8.58 -0.61
N VAL A 3 7.74 -9.42 -1.24
CA VAL A 3 6.27 -9.41 -1.09
C VAL A 3 5.85 -9.59 0.38
N THR A 4 6.56 -10.43 1.13
CA THR A 4 6.24 -10.73 2.54
C THR A 4 6.49 -9.52 3.44
N LYS A 5 7.50 -8.68 3.13
CA LYS A 5 7.83 -7.48 3.92
C LYS A 5 6.79 -6.38 3.71
N ALA A 6 6.40 -6.14 2.45
CA ALA A 6 5.32 -5.19 2.13
C ALA A 6 3.98 -5.63 2.75
N LEU A 7 3.68 -6.93 2.72
CA LEU A 7 2.48 -7.47 3.37
C LEU A 7 2.49 -7.21 4.88
N ALA A 8 3.58 -7.58 5.56
CA ALA A 8 3.69 -7.43 7.00
C ALA A 8 3.63 -5.96 7.45
N ALA A 9 4.14 -5.03 6.64
CA ALA A 9 4.06 -3.60 6.90
C ALA A 9 2.64 -3.04 6.66
N LEU A 10 1.92 -3.53 5.65
CA LEU A 10 0.58 -3.04 5.31
C LEU A 10 -0.53 -3.68 6.15
N GLN A 11 -0.36 -4.92 6.64
CA GLN A 11 -1.32 -5.59 7.50
C GLN A 11 -1.78 -4.75 8.70
N PRO A 12 -0.89 -4.14 9.51
CA PRO A 12 -1.29 -3.29 10.64
C PRO A 12 -1.80 -1.90 10.21
N LEU A 13 -1.58 -1.51 8.95
CA LEU A 13 -2.02 -0.22 8.40
C LEU A 13 -3.37 -0.33 7.68
N TYR A 14 -3.96 -1.53 7.62
CA TYR A 14 -5.27 -1.74 7.01
C TYR A 14 -6.35 -0.90 7.70
N GLY A 15 -7.08 -0.09 6.94
CA GLY A 15 -8.08 0.84 7.49
C GLY A 15 -7.50 2.10 8.12
N LYS A 16 -6.17 2.27 8.16
CA LYS A 16 -5.56 3.55 8.53
C LYS A 16 -5.63 4.52 7.35
N SER A 17 -6.03 5.75 7.66
CA SER A 17 -5.96 6.91 6.76
C SER A 17 -4.52 7.43 6.70
N ASN A 18 -4.17 8.38 5.84
CA ASN A 18 -2.90 9.10 5.94
C ASN A 18 -1.61 8.22 5.88
N ILE A 19 -1.63 7.15 5.09
CA ILE A 19 -0.46 6.31 4.81
C ILE A 19 0.20 6.80 3.52
N GLU A 20 1.52 6.93 3.50
CA GLU A 20 2.29 7.27 2.30
C GLU A 20 3.08 6.04 1.82
N ILE A 21 2.90 5.67 0.56
CA ILE A 21 3.63 4.61 -0.12
C ILE A 21 4.54 5.22 -1.18
N LEU A 22 5.84 5.01 -1.03
CA LEU A 22 6.85 5.31 -2.04
C LEU A 22 7.08 4.07 -2.90
N THR A 23 6.93 4.20 -4.21
CA THR A 23 7.26 3.14 -5.15
C THR A 23 8.72 3.19 -5.57
N THR A 24 9.25 2.08 -6.06
CA THR A 24 10.60 1.95 -6.63
C THR A 24 10.80 2.83 -7.86
N ASP A 25 9.71 3.19 -8.55
CA ASP A 25 9.66 4.15 -9.66
C ASP A 25 9.74 5.62 -9.19
N GLY A 26 9.74 5.87 -7.88
CA GLY A 26 9.76 7.20 -7.28
C GLY A 26 8.37 7.84 -7.12
N ARG A 27 7.29 7.12 -7.42
CA ARG A 27 5.92 7.62 -7.21
C ARG A 27 5.57 7.60 -5.74
N ARG A 28 4.88 8.64 -5.28
CA ARG A 28 4.35 8.73 -3.91
C ARG A 28 2.85 8.71 -3.97
N VAL A 29 2.25 7.75 -3.29
CA VAL A 29 0.80 7.64 -3.16
C VAL A 29 0.46 7.79 -1.69
N ARG A 30 -0.28 8.85 -1.36
CA ARG A 30 -0.70 9.12 0.01
C ARG A 30 -2.20 9.00 0.12
N GLY A 31 -2.67 8.20 1.08
CA GLY A 31 -4.08 7.90 1.19
C GLY A 31 -4.43 6.93 2.31
N THR A 32 -5.68 6.48 2.29
CA THR A 32 -6.20 5.46 3.18
C THR A 32 -5.99 4.08 2.58
N VAL A 33 -5.51 3.12 3.38
CA VAL A 33 -5.42 1.72 2.93
C VAL A 33 -6.83 1.12 2.94
N HIS A 34 -7.46 1.10 1.77
CA HIS A 34 -8.86 0.66 1.62
C HIS A 34 -8.98 -0.87 1.53
N SER A 35 -8.04 -1.54 0.85
CA SER A 35 -8.08 -3.00 0.72
C SER A 35 -6.72 -3.62 0.39
N LEU A 36 -6.41 -4.73 1.07
CA LEU A 36 -5.28 -5.62 0.74
C LEU A 36 -5.83 -6.79 -0.05
N LYS A 37 -5.66 -6.76 -1.38
CA LYS A 37 -6.05 -7.89 -2.22
C LYS A 37 -4.91 -8.91 -2.24
N THR A 38 -4.90 -9.79 -1.24
CA THR A 38 -4.06 -11.00 -1.22
C THR A 38 -4.78 -12.11 -1.99
N THR A 39 -4.86 -12.03 -3.33
CA THR A 39 -5.72 -12.96 -4.08
C THR A 39 -4.94 -13.92 -4.97
N GLN A 40 -4.90 -15.17 -4.50
CA GLN A 40 -4.77 -16.44 -5.24
C GLN A 40 -3.52 -16.65 -6.13
N ALA A 41 -3.20 -17.93 -6.33
CA ALA A 41 -1.94 -18.49 -6.82
C ALA A 41 -1.38 -17.96 -8.16
N LEU A 42 -2.04 -17.01 -8.83
CA LEU A 42 -1.74 -16.55 -10.18
C LEU A 42 -1.77 -15.02 -10.37
N THR A 43 -2.01 -14.20 -9.33
CA THR A 43 -2.00 -12.72 -9.50
C THR A 43 -1.04 -12.02 -8.54
N THR A 44 -0.37 -10.98 -9.05
CA THR A 44 0.60 -10.19 -8.28
C THR A 44 -0.10 -9.47 -7.12
N PRO A 45 0.35 -9.66 -5.87
CA PRO A 45 -0.24 -9.01 -4.72
C PRO A 45 -0.18 -7.48 -4.87
N SER A 46 -1.28 -6.82 -4.54
CA SER A 46 -1.45 -5.38 -4.74
C SER A 46 -2.25 -4.77 -3.58
N VAL A 47 -1.91 -3.55 -3.20
CA VAL A 47 -2.68 -2.75 -2.24
C VAL A 47 -3.54 -1.76 -3.01
N LYS A 48 -4.78 -1.57 -2.56
CA LYS A 48 -5.62 -0.46 -2.98
C LYS A 48 -5.52 0.64 -1.94
N MET A 49 -5.02 1.78 -2.36
CA MET A 49 -5.05 3.01 -1.58
C MET A 49 -6.10 3.94 -2.15
N GLU A 50 -6.84 4.58 -1.26
CA GLU A 50 -7.74 5.67 -1.59
C GLU A 50 -7.03 6.98 -1.29
N CYS A 51 -6.69 7.73 -2.32
CA CYS A 51 -6.03 9.02 -2.21
C CYS A 51 -6.94 10.03 -1.50
N ALA A 52 -6.38 11.11 -0.96
CA ALA A 52 -7.17 12.15 -0.30
C ALA A 52 -8.21 12.82 -1.21
N ASP A 53 -7.99 12.75 -2.53
CA ASP A 53 -8.91 13.23 -3.57
C ASP A 53 -10.09 12.27 -3.84
N GLY A 54 -10.11 11.10 -3.20
CA GLY A 54 -11.09 10.03 -3.44
C GLY A 54 -10.70 9.07 -4.57
N GLU A 55 -9.54 9.29 -5.22
CA GLU A 55 -9.02 8.41 -6.26
C GLU A 55 -8.53 7.07 -5.68
N ILE A 56 -9.03 5.95 -6.20
CA ILE A 56 -8.57 4.61 -5.79
C ILE A 56 -7.40 4.17 -6.66
N VAL A 57 -6.20 4.20 -6.09
CA VAL A 57 -4.94 3.79 -6.71
C VAL A 57 -4.59 2.36 -6.33
N LYS A 58 -4.28 1.53 -7.32
CA LYS A 58 -3.77 0.17 -7.11
C LYS A 58 -2.25 0.14 -7.24
N ILE A 59 -1.56 -0.28 -6.18
CA ILE A 59 -0.10 -0.35 -6.13
C ILE A 59 0.34 -1.81 -5.99
N PRO A 60 1.10 -2.37 -6.95
CA PRO A 60 1.67 -3.71 -6.83
C PRO A 60 2.71 -3.76 -5.69
N PHE A 61 2.67 -4.80 -4.85
CA PHE A 61 3.65 -5.00 -3.79
C PHE A 61 5.12 -4.99 -4.25
N PRO A 62 5.50 -5.60 -5.40
CA PRO A 62 6.89 -5.55 -5.85
C PRO A 62 7.36 -4.15 -6.26
N THR A 63 6.44 -3.20 -6.43
CA THR A 63 6.79 -1.81 -6.73
C THR A 63 6.89 -0.96 -5.47
N ILE A 64 6.58 -1.49 -4.28
CA ILE A 64 6.64 -0.73 -3.03
C ILE A 64 8.09 -0.70 -2.53
N ALA A 65 8.67 0.50 -2.47
CA ALA A 65 9.99 0.73 -1.91
C ALA A 65 9.92 1.02 -0.41
N GLU A 66 9.01 1.91 0.01
CA GLU A 66 8.88 2.35 1.40
C GLU A 66 7.41 2.65 1.74
N ILE A 67 7.03 2.44 3.00
CA ILE A 67 5.70 2.75 3.53
C ILE A 67 5.90 3.59 4.79
N ARG A 68 5.22 4.73 4.88
CA ARG A 68 5.25 5.65 6.01
C ARG A 68 3.85 5.83 6.59
N ASP A 69 3.72 5.63 7.88
CA ASP A 69 2.49 5.93 8.64
C ASP A 69 2.59 7.35 9.19
N HIS A 70 1.64 8.22 8.82
CA HIS A 70 1.55 9.58 9.36
C HIS A 70 0.43 9.75 10.40
N ASN A 71 -0.14 8.65 10.94
CA ASN A 71 -1.13 8.74 12.02
C ASN A 71 -0.55 8.86 13.42
N ASP A 72 0.75 8.62 13.61
CA ASP A 72 1.39 8.64 14.95
C ASP A 72 1.73 10.08 15.38
N ALA A 73 0.71 10.95 15.42
CA ALA A 73 0.80 12.32 15.92
C ALA A 73 -0.10 12.52 17.15
#